data_AF-A0A542Y337-F1
#
_entry.id   AF-A0A542Y337-F1
#
_cell.length_a   1.000
_cell.length_b   1.000
_cell.length_c   1.000
_cell.angle_alpha   90.00
_cell.angle_beta   90.00
_cell.angle_gamma   90.00
#
_symmetry.space_group_name_H-M   'P 1'
#
loop_
_entity.id
_entity.type
_entity.pdbx_description
1 polymer ?
#
loop_
_entity_poly.entity_id
_entity_poly.type
_entity_poly.pdbx_seq_one_letter_code
_entity_poly.pdbx_strand_id
1 'polypeptide(L)'
;MQLGSRWQAGQPPHHGVPELLHAAISAAESGVFGGNEPAGSWTLTWLEGRPRVELVDGAGVLRADIGVDAAGRVTERAIGGTAPDGAGAGHANGADANDADADDDDWLS
;
A
#
# COMPACT_ATOMS: atom_id res chain seq x y z
N MET A 1 12.11 19.96 19.50
CA MET A 1 11.19 19.21 18.61
C MET A 1 11.64 19.50 17.18
N GLN A 2 12.27 18.54 16.50
CA GLN A 2 12.72 18.73 15.12
C GLN A 2 11.57 18.30 14.21
N LEU A 3 10.92 19.27 13.58
CA LEU A 3 9.87 19.00 12.60
C LEU A 3 10.47 18.13 11.50
N GLY A 4 9.86 16.97 11.25
CA GLY A 4 10.17 16.13 10.11
C GLY A 4 9.96 16.89 8.79
N SER A 5 10.74 16.57 7.77
CA SER A 5 10.55 17.14 6.44
C SER A 5 9.54 16.30 5.65
N ARG A 6 8.60 16.92 4.96
CA ARG A 6 7.63 16.24 4.09
C ARG A 6 7.83 16.67 2.64
N TRP A 7 7.79 15.73 1.71
CA TRP A 7 7.82 16.01 0.27
C TRP A 7 6.86 15.08 -0.49
N GLN A 8 6.55 15.42 -1.74
CA GLN A 8 5.69 14.59 -2.57
C GLN A 8 6.48 13.42 -3.15
N ALA A 9 5.82 12.27 -3.29
CA ALA A 9 6.39 11.16 -4.04
C ALA A 9 6.62 11.57 -5.51
N GLY A 10 7.71 11.10 -6.11
CA GLY A 10 8.18 11.49 -7.44
C GLY A 10 8.89 12.86 -7.51
N GLN A 11 9.01 13.57 -6.39
CA GLN A 11 9.88 14.75 -6.28
C GLN A 11 11.24 14.37 -5.68
N PRO A 12 12.32 15.14 -5.97
CA PRO A 12 13.62 14.90 -5.36
C PRO A 12 13.52 14.89 -3.82
N PRO A 13 14.18 13.93 -3.14
CA PRO A 13 14.18 13.86 -1.68
C PRO A 13 14.64 15.18 -1.05
N HIS A 14 14.05 15.53 0.09
CA HIS A 14 14.46 16.71 0.84
C HIS A 14 15.93 16.60 1.26
N HIS A 15 16.67 17.71 1.33
CA HIS A 15 18.11 17.74 1.66
C HIS A 15 18.47 17.11 3.01
N GLY A 16 17.50 16.96 3.91
CA GLY A 16 17.64 16.27 5.19
C GLY A 16 17.64 14.74 5.09
N VAL A 17 17.33 14.17 3.93
CA VAL A 17 17.29 12.72 3.70
C VAL A 17 18.69 12.22 3.30
N PRO A 18 19.29 11.31 4.08
CA PRO A 18 20.60 10.75 3.74
C PRO A 18 20.59 9.99 2.41
N GLU A 19 21.67 10.14 1.63
CA GLU A 19 21.80 9.54 0.29
C GLU A 19 21.61 8.02 0.28
N LEU A 20 22.00 7.34 1.35
CA LEU A 20 21.81 5.89 1.49
C LEU A 20 20.34 5.45 1.37
N LEU A 21 19.38 6.33 1.72
CA LEU A 21 17.94 6.04 1.63
C LEU A 21 17.36 6.31 0.24
N HIS A 22 18.05 7.06 -0.63
CA HIS A 22 17.49 7.52 -1.90
C HIS A 22 17.17 6.35 -2.84
N ALA A 23 18.05 5.35 -2.89
CA ALA A 23 17.84 4.15 -3.69
C ALA A 23 16.61 3.36 -3.22
N ALA A 24 16.43 3.23 -1.90
CA ALA A 24 15.29 2.53 -1.32
C ALA A 24 13.98 3.30 -1.52
N ILE A 25 13.99 4.63 -1.38
CA ILE A 25 12.85 5.51 -1.69
C ILE A 25 12.41 5.31 -3.14
N SER A 26 13.33 5.40 -4.10
CA SER A 26 13.02 5.25 -5.53
C SER A 26 12.49 3.84 -5.87
N ALA A 27 13.05 2.80 -5.25
CA ALA A 27 12.56 1.43 -5.40
C ALA A 27 11.13 1.26 -4.85
N ALA A 28 10.85 1.83 -3.67
CA ALA A 28 9.52 1.81 -3.09
C ALA A 28 8.50 2.54 -3.97
N GLU A 29 8.81 3.74 -4.46
CA GLU A 29 7.93 4.49 -5.36
C GLU A 29 7.59 3.71 -6.63
N SER A 30 8.60 3.06 -7.23
CA SER A 30 8.41 2.22 -8.41
C SER A 30 7.49 1.02 -8.10
N GLY A 31 7.64 0.42 -6.91
CA GLY A 31 6.84 -0.71 -6.46
C GLY A 31 5.37 -0.37 -6.16
N VAL A 32 5.07 0.83 -5.62
CA VAL A 32 3.68 1.17 -5.25
C VAL A 32 2.91 1.92 -6.34
N PHE A 33 3.57 2.76 -7.16
CA PHE A 33 2.87 3.59 -8.16
C PHE A 33 2.94 3.04 -9.59
N GLY A 34 3.88 2.13 -9.90
CA GLY A 34 3.91 1.40 -11.17
C GLY A 34 3.92 2.27 -12.45
N GLY A 35 4.26 3.56 -12.34
CA GLY A 35 4.27 4.51 -13.46
C GLY A 35 3.02 5.41 -13.60
N ASN A 36 2.03 5.32 -12.71
CA ASN A 36 0.95 6.32 -12.62
C ASN A 36 1.39 7.54 -11.79
N GLU A 37 0.65 8.66 -11.88
CA GLU A 37 0.95 9.86 -11.08
C GLU A 37 1.08 9.50 -9.59
N PRO A 38 2.21 9.85 -8.94
CA PRO A 38 2.46 9.48 -7.56
C PRO A 38 1.52 10.24 -6.63
N ALA A 39 0.42 9.59 -6.25
CA ALA A 39 -0.55 10.13 -5.30
C ALA A 39 -0.10 9.84 -3.86
N GLY A 40 1.08 10.29 -3.45
CA GLY A 40 1.58 10.04 -2.10
C GLY A 40 2.58 11.08 -1.60
N SER A 41 2.80 11.10 -0.30
CA SER A 41 3.75 11.97 0.36
C SER A 41 4.71 11.17 1.22
N TRP A 42 5.98 11.53 1.14
CA TRP A 42 7.03 11.06 2.02
C TRP A 42 7.15 11.96 3.25
N THR A 43 7.36 11.36 4.40
CA THR A 43 7.64 12.05 5.66
C THR A 43 8.94 11.53 6.26
N LEU A 44 9.92 12.40 6.47
CA LEU A 44 11.16 12.11 7.17
C LEU A 44 10.99 12.39 8.67
N THR A 45 11.24 11.38 9.48
CA THR A 45 11.27 11.45 10.94
C THR A 45 12.62 10.97 11.45
N TRP A 46 13.08 11.53 12.57
CA TRP A 46 14.30 11.09 13.25
C TRP A 46 13.94 10.38 14.55
N LEU A 47 14.08 9.06 14.59
CA LEU A 47 13.80 8.24 15.77
C LEU A 47 15.11 7.86 16.44
N GLU A 48 15.33 8.34 17.66
CA GLU A 48 16.57 8.07 18.43
C GLU A 48 17.84 8.46 17.64
N GLY A 49 17.76 9.56 16.88
CA GLY A 49 18.85 10.03 16.02
C GLY A 49 19.01 9.27 14.70
N ARG A 50 18.10 8.34 14.39
CA ARG A 50 18.12 7.55 13.14
C ARG A 50 17.06 8.04 12.16
N PRO A 51 17.43 8.24 10.88
CA PRO A 51 16.49 8.68 9.87
C PRO A 51 15.52 7.55 9.52
N ARG A 52 14.25 7.91 9.42
CA ARG A 52 13.14 7.04 9.01
C ARG A 52 12.25 7.82 8.06
N VAL A 53 11.90 7.22 6.94
CA VAL A 53 11.04 7.82 5.92
C VAL A 53 9.82 6.93 5.71
N GLU A 54 8.64 7.56 5.70
CA GLU A 54 7.35 6.89 5.57
C GLU A 54 6.63 7.43 4.34
N LEU A 55 6.16 6.54 3.46
CA LEU A 55 5.34 6.89 2.31
C LEU A 55 3.87 6.65 2.63
N VAL A 56 3.07 7.70 2.57
CA VAL A 56 1.61 7.64 2.76
C VAL A 56 0.93 8.04 1.46
N ASP A 57 0.00 7.23 0.97
CA ASP A 57 -0.76 7.55 -0.24
C ASP A 57 -1.87 8.61 0.02
N GLY A 58 -2.55 9.06 -1.03
CA GLY A 58 -3.65 10.01 -0.97
C GLY A 58 -4.85 9.53 -0.15
N ALA A 59 -5.04 8.22 0.01
CA ALA A 59 -6.04 7.64 0.91
C ALA A 59 -5.57 7.57 2.39
N GLY A 60 -4.36 8.04 2.71
CA GLY A 60 -3.81 8.00 4.05
C GLY A 60 -3.23 6.64 4.45
N VAL A 61 -3.05 5.72 3.49
CA VAL A 61 -2.50 4.38 3.77
C VAL A 61 -0.98 4.43 3.71
N LEU A 62 -0.32 3.89 4.74
CA LEU A 62 1.13 3.71 4.74
C LEU A 62 1.49 2.63 3.70
N ARG A 63 2.30 2.99 2.70
CA ARG A 63 2.71 2.12 1.59
C ARG A 63 4.14 1.61 1.75
N ALA A 64 5.01 2.42 2.36
CA ALA A 64 6.39 2.05 2.63
C ALA A 64 6.88 2.69 3.92
N ASP A 65 7.77 1.99 4.61
CA ASP A 65 8.45 2.47 5.81
C ASP A 65 9.90 2.02 5.75
N ILE A 66 10.80 2.97 5.60
CA ILE A 66 12.21 2.73 5.35
C ILE A 66 13.01 3.45 6.43
N GLY A 67 13.90 2.75 7.11
CA GLY A 67 14.72 3.33 8.16
C GLY A 67 16.13 2.78 8.15
N VAL A 68 16.98 3.38 8.98
CA VAL A 68 18.35 2.93 9.20
C VAL A 68 18.44 2.24 10.56
N ASP A 69 18.98 1.02 10.59
CA ASP A 69 19.19 0.28 11.83
C ASP A 69 20.43 0.78 12.60
N ALA A 70 20.67 0.22 13.79
CA ALA A 70 21.83 0.60 14.61
C ALA A 70 23.17 0.31 13.93
N ALA A 71 23.23 -0.64 12.99
CA ALA A 71 24.42 -0.95 12.20
C ALA A 71 24.58 -0.07 10.95
N GLY A 72 23.68 0.89 10.71
CA GLY A 72 23.76 1.79 9.55
C GLY A 72 23.24 1.17 8.24
N ARG A 73 22.53 0.04 8.29
CA ARG A 73 21.94 -0.61 7.12
C ARG A 73 20.52 -0.10 6.90
N VAL A 74 20.12 -0.08 5.63
CA VAL A 74 18.76 0.23 5.23
C VAL A 74 17.86 -0.95 5.57
N THR A 75 16.75 -0.66 6.23
CA THR A 75 15.71 -1.62 6.58
C THR A 75 14.40 -1.11 6.04
N GLU A 76 13.67 -1.97 5.34
CA GLU A 76 12.29 -1.72 4.96
C GLU A 76 11.41 -2.54 5.89
N ARG A 77 10.45 -1.88 6.56
CA ARG A 77 9.44 -2.57 7.34
C ARG A 77 8.32 -2.98 6.39
N ALA A 78 8.04 -4.28 6.32
CA ALA A 78 6.85 -4.79 5.67
C ALA A 78 5.61 -4.14 6.30
N ILE A 79 4.90 -3.33 5.52
CA ILE A 79 3.61 -2.80 5.93
C ILE A 79 2.59 -3.85 5.56
N GLY A 80 1.88 -4.39 6.55
CA GLY A 80 0.86 -5.40 6.36
C GLY A 80 -0.22 -4.89 5.44
N GLY A 81 -0.06 -5.12 4.14
CA GLY A 81 -1.19 -5.19 3.24
C GLY A 81 -1.99 -6.39 3.70
N THR A 82 -3.11 -6.15 4.38
CA THR A 82 -4.19 -7.12 4.26
C THR A 82 -4.42 -7.22 2.76
N ALA A 83 -4.08 -8.37 2.18
CA ALA A 83 -4.60 -8.70 0.87
C ALA A 83 -6.13 -8.49 0.94
N PRO A 84 -6.79 -8.00 -0.11
CA PRO A 84 -8.23 -8.13 -0.18
C PRO A 84 -8.53 -9.63 -0.11
N ASP A 85 -8.94 -10.11 1.06
CA ASP A 85 -9.60 -11.39 1.22
C ASP A 85 -10.89 -11.31 0.38
N GLY A 86 -10.84 -11.95 -0.78
CA GLY A 86 -11.85 -11.77 -1.82
C GLY A 86 -11.50 -12.39 -3.18
N ALA A 87 -10.53 -13.30 -3.24
CA ALA A 87 -10.39 -14.24 -4.36
C ALA A 87 -10.91 -15.62 -3.92
N GLY A 88 -12.13 -15.64 -3.36
CA GLY A 88 -12.87 -16.85 -3.10
C GLY A 88 -13.59 -17.29 -4.36
N ALA A 89 -13.03 -18.32 -5.01
CA ALA A 89 -13.67 -19.31 -5.87
C ALA A 89 -14.81 -18.85 -6.80
N GLY A 90 -14.52 -18.86 -8.10
CA GLY A 90 -15.54 -18.71 -9.14
C GLY A 90 -16.69 -19.69 -8.96
N HIS A 91 -17.90 -19.15 -8.83
CA HIS A 91 -19.10 -19.89 -9.19
C HIS A 91 -19.07 -20.11 -10.70
N ALA A 92 -18.82 -21.36 -11.09
CA ALA A 92 -18.90 -21.82 -12.45
C ALA A 92 -20.27 -21.46 -13.02
N ASN A 93 -20.25 -20.79 -14.18
CA ASN A 93 -21.42 -20.57 -15.02
C ASN A 93 -21.79 -21.93 -15.66
N GLY A 94 -22.56 -22.73 -14.93
CA GLY A 94 -23.17 -23.96 -15.42
C GLY A 94 -24.57 -23.64 -15.90
N ALA A 95 -24.69 -23.36 -17.21
CA ALA A 95 -25.97 -23.40 -17.89
C ALA A 95 -26.50 -24.84 -17.82
N ASP A 96 -27.59 -25.06 -17.09
CA ASP A 96 -28.47 -26.21 -17.29
C ASP A 96 -29.86 -25.67 -17.59
N ALA A 97 -30.30 -25.98 -18.80
CA ALA A 97 -31.63 -25.69 -19.31
C ALA A 97 -32.51 -26.93 -19.06
N ASN A 98 -33.76 -26.68 -18.69
CA ASN A 98 -34.86 -27.62 -18.41
C ASN A 98 -34.87 -28.27 -17.02
N ASP A 99 -35.73 -27.74 -16.15
CA ASP A 99 -36.84 -28.55 -15.68
C ASP A 99 -38.08 -27.65 -15.57
N ALA A 100 -39.09 -27.99 -16.37
CA ALA A 100 -40.41 -27.43 -16.29
C ALA A 100 -41.22 -28.38 -15.41
N ASP A 101 -41.58 -27.96 -14.21
CA ASP A 101 -42.71 -28.54 -13.52
C ASP A 101 -43.49 -27.46 -12.79
N ALA A 102 -44.77 -27.41 -13.14
CA ALA A 102 -45.77 -26.52 -12.61
C ALA A 102 -46.51 -27.27 -11.50
N ASP A 103 -46.53 -26.69 -10.32
CA ASP A 103 -47.52 -26.92 -9.25
C ASP A 103 -47.58 -25.56 -8.53
N ASP A 104 -48.50 -24.65 -8.87
CA ASP A 104 -49.94 -24.67 -8.56
C ASP A 104 -50.17 -24.80 -7.04
N ASP A 105 -50.75 -23.73 -6.48
CA ASP A 105 -51.65 -23.71 -5.32
C ASP A 105 -51.16 -24.17 -3.92
N ASP A 106 -50.74 -23.20 -3.07
CA ASP A 106 -51.08 -23.19 -1.62
C ASP A 106 -50.82 -21.83 -0.89
N TRP A 107 -51.19 -20.68 -1.47
CA TRP A 107 -50.90 -19.35 -0.85
C TRP A 107 -52.14 -18.51 -0.47
N LEU A 108 -53.27 -19.14 -0.20
CA LEU A 108 -54.44 -18.48 0.41
C LEU A 108 -55.24 -19.41 1.32
N SER A 109 -54.90 -19.43 2.60
CA SER A 109 -55.83 -19.59 3.74
C SER A 109 -55.23 -19.03 5.02
#